data_AF-A0AAJ1VVP1-F1
#
_entry.id   AF-A0AAJ1VVP1-F1
#
_cell.length_a   1.000
_cell.length_b   1.000
_cell.length_c   1.000
_cell.angle_alpha   90.00
_cell.angle_beta   90.00
_cell.angle_gamma   90.00
#
_symmetry.space_group_name_H-M   'P 1'
#
loop_
_entity.id
_entity.type
_entity.pdbx_description
1 polymer ?
#
loop_
_entity_poly.entity_id
_entity_poly.type
_entity_poly.pdbx_seq_one_letter_code
_entity_poly.pdbx_strand_id
1 'polypeptide(L)'
;MSAEVQCPTGCGPMEYKTNRNLKIRAFDPLGTVFYLAGLILIANSIEVGSGETNPGVIIGALLFIPGVYLSSLVTTDLSCNTCTGVILESKSIDQKLKGDFLGLSENKAEYIRTALSSSTEDSEHDCPDCGKKMSHILVPIERERGAYEDPLLPDVIADWTTKSDSVKLDGCKECDLLWFKNAKREQMLSKDTTIIAIT
;
A
#
# COMPACT_ATOMS: atom_id res chain seq x y z
N MET A 1 -11.63 4.76 -25.76
CA MET A 1 -11.79 3.31 -26.03
C MET A 1 -10.94 2.59 -25.01
N SER A 2 -11.53 1.92 -24.02
CA SER A 2 -10.75 1.19 -23.02
C SER A 2 -10.29 -0.10 -23.68
N ALA A 3 -9.00 -0.19 -24.02
CA ALA A 3 -8.42 -1.46 -24.42
C ALA A 3 -8.60 -2.41 -23.24
N GLU A 4 -9.20 -3.57 -23.49
CA GLU A 4 -9.45 -4.57 -22.46
C GLU A 4 -8.10 -5.18 -22.07
N VAL A 5 -7.58 -4.80 -20.90
CA VAL A 5 -6.26 -5.24 -20.44
C VAL A 5 -6.33 -6.73 -20.10
N GLN A 6 -5.48 -7.52 -20.76
CA GLN A 6 -5.42 -8.96 -20.52
C GLN A 6 -4.47 -9.31 -19.38
N CYS A 7 -4.83 -10.35 -18.63
CA CYS A 7 -3.98 -10.88 -17.58
C CYS A 7 -2.68 -11.45 -18.17
N PRO A 8 -1.48 -11.09 -17.65
CA PRO A 8 -0.20 -11.62 -18.13
C PRO A 8 -0.06 -13.15 -18.00
N THR A 9 -0.88 -13.79 -17.16
CA THR A 9 -0.95 -15.25 -17.00
C THR A 9 -1.90 -15.92 -17.99
N GLY A 10 -2.56 -15.16 -18.88
CA GLY A 10 -3.51 -15.68 -19.86
C GLY A 10 -4.87 -16.09 -19.27
N CYS A 11 -5.20 -15.60 -18.07
CA CYS A 11 -6.43 -15.99 -17.36
C CYS A 11 -7.72 -15.28 -17.85
N GLY A 12 -7.61 -14.43 -18.87
CA GLY A 12 -8.71 -13.62 -19.40
C GLY A 12 -8.58 -12.12 -19.08
N PRO A 13 -9.65 -11.33 -19.35
CA PRO A 13 -9.64 -9.89 -19.13
C PRO A 13 -9.55 -9.54 -17.64
N MET A 14 -8.89 -8.44 -17.34
CA MET A 14 -8.77 -7.90 -15.98
C MET A 14 -9.85 -6.86 -15.70
N GLU A 15 -10.25 -6.77 -14.43
CA GLU A 15 -11.24 -5.80 -13.97
C GLU A 15 -10.60 -4.75 -13.08
N TYR A 16 -10.99 -3.49 -13.30
CA TYR A 16 -10.66 -2.40 -12.40
C TYR A 16 -11.40 -2.58 -11.08
N LYS A 17 -10.65 -2.70 -9.98
CA LYS A 17 -11.19 -2.65 -8.63
C LYS A 17 -10.75 -1.38 -7.94
N THR A 18 -11.73 -0.61 -7.50
CA THR A 18 -11.53 0.57 -6.68
C THR A 18 -11.34 0.13 -5.23
N ASN A 19 -10.16 0.35 -4.68
CA ASN A 19 -9.87 0.11 -3.27
C ASN A 19 -9.75 1.46 -2.56
N ARG A 20 -10.50 1.64 -1.48
CA ARG A 20 -10.39 2.82 -0.63
C ARG A 20 -9.59 2.46 0.62
N ASN A 21 -8.40 3.02 0.73
CA ASN A 21 -7.57 2.83 1.90
C ASN A 21 -7.86 3.96 2.90
N LEU A 22 -8.57 3.63 3.98
CA LEU A 22 -8.90 4.58 5.06
C LEU A 22 -7.69 4.92 5.95
N LYS A 23 -6.59 4.16 5.85
CA LYS A 23 -5.36 4.39 6.61
C LYS A 23 -4.45 5.39 5.90
N ILE A 24 -4.35 5.30 4.58
CA ILE A 24 -3.51 6.19 3.76
C ILE A 24 -4.34 7.39 3.34
N ARG A 25 -3.81 8.59 3.56
CA ARG A 25 -4.50 9.83 3.22
C ARG A 25 -4.01 10.40 1.91
N ALA A 26 -4.94 10.66 0.99
CA ALA A 26 -4.73 11.51 -0.16
C ALA A 26 -5.09 12.95 0.21
N PHE A 27 -4.39 13.91 -0.37
CA PHE A 27 -4.73 15.32 -0.20
C PHE A 27 -6.06 15.60 -0.93
N ASP A 28 -7.13 15.73 -0.16
CA ASP A 28 -8.40 16.29 -0.60
C ASP A 28 -8.62 17.62 0.13
N PRO A 29 -8.81 18.74 -0.58
CA PRO A 29 -8.90 20.06 0.06
C PRO A 29 -10.10 20.17 1.00
N LEU A 30 -11.23 19.54 0.65
CA LEU A 30 -12.45 19.58 1.45
C LEU A 30 -12.36 18.62 2.65
N GLY A 31 -11.86 17.41 2.42
CA GLY A 31 -11.61 16.40 3.44
C GLY A 31 -10.58 16.85 4.48
N THR A 32 -9.52 17.54 4.05
CA THR A 32 -8.48 18.07 4.95
C THR A 32 -9.05 19.13 5.91
N VAL A 33 -9.92 20.02 5.42
CA VAL A 33 -10.60 21.02 6.26
C VAL A 33 -11.50 20.34 7.29
N PHE A 34 -12.32 19.38 6.87
CA PHE A 34 -13.21 18.64 7.78
C PHE A 34 -12.44 17.81 8.81
N TYR A 35 -11.36 17.16 8.39
CA TYR A 35 -10.46 16.39 9.26
C TYR A 35 -9.84 17.26 10.35
N LEU A 36 -9.23 18.39 9.97
CA LEU A 36 -8.55 19.28 10.92
C LEU A 36 -9.55 19.96 11.86
N ALA A 37 -10.67 20.47 11.34
CA ALA A 37 -11.71 21.09 12.15
C ALA A 37 -12.31 20.10 13.17
N GLY A 38 -12.59 18.87 12.74
CA GLY A 38 -13.09 17.81 13.61
C GLY A 38 -12.10 17.44 14.71
N LEU A 39 -10.82 17.29 14.37
CA LEU A 39 -9.76 16.93 15.32
C LEU A 39 -9.53 18.01 16.38
N ILE A 40 -9.52 19.29 15.98
CA ILE A 40 -9.40 20.43 16.90
C ILE A 40 -10.58 20.47 17.87
N LEU A 41 -11.81 20.28 17.38
CA LEU A 41 -13.01 20.26 18.23
C LEU A 41 -13.00 19.11 19.22
N ILE A 42 -12.58 17.92 18.81
CA ILE A 42 -12.44 16.77 19.70
C ILE A 42 -11.40 17.05 20.80
N ALA A 43 -10.19 17.51 20.42
CA ALA A 43 -9.12 17.78 21.37
C ALA A 43 -9.53 18.82 22.43
N ASN A 44 -10.10 19.94 21.99
CA ASN A 44 -10.56 21.01 22.88
C ASN A 44 -11.73 20.57 23.78
N SER A 45 -12.55 19.61 23.34
CA SER A 45 -13.71 19.13 24.11
C SER A 45 -13.34 18.06 25.14
N ILE A 46 -12.19 17.40 24.98
CA ILE A 46 -11.67 16.38 25.92
C ILE A 46 -10.91 17.05 27.08
N GLU A 47 -10.22 18.17 26.85
CA GLU A 47 -9.56 18.95 27.92
C GLU A 47 -10.55 19.52 28.95
N VAL A 48 -11.80 19.75 28.53
CA VAL A 48 -12.89 20.19 29.41
C VAL A 48 -13.54 18.97 30.04
N GLY A 49 -12.85 18.35 31.00
CA GLY A 49 -13.31 17.17 31.72
C GLY A 49 -14.66 17.41 32.41
N SER A 50 -15.73 16.89 31.81
CA SER A 50 -17.04 16.76 32.44
C SER A 50 -17.54 15.35 32.21
N GLY A 51 -18.11 14.71 33.25
CA GLY A 51 -18.56 13.31 33.22
C GLY A 51 -19.74 13.00 32.27
N GLU A 52 -20.08 13.92 31.37
CA GLU A 52 -21.10 13.79 30.35
C GLU A 52 -20.45 14.02 28.96
N THR A 53 -20.95 13.31 27.94
CA THR A 53 -20.45 13.46 26.56
C THR A 53 -20.64 14.89 26.06
N ASN A 54 -19.55 15.65 26.03
CA ASN A 54 -19.54 17.03 25.57
C ASN A 54 -20.04 17.10 24.11
N PRO A 55 -21.04 17.95 23.78
CA PRO A 55 -21.56 18.10 22.42
C PRO A 55 -20.47 18.46 21.39
N GLY A 56 -19.38 19.12 21.82
CA GLY A 56 -18.22 19.39 20.97
C GLY A 56 -17.50 18.13 20.48
N VAL A 57 -17.52 17.03 21.25
CA VAL A 57 -16.99 15.72 20.81
C VAL A 57 -17.89 15.13 19.72
N ILE A 58 -19.21 15.25 19.85
CA ILE A 58 -20.17 14.72 18.87
C ILE A 58 -20.05 15.47 17.54
N ILE A 59 -20.03 16.80 17.60
CA ILE A 59 -19.86 17.66 16.42
C ILE A 59 -18.47 17.43 15.80
N GLY A 60 -17.44 17.31 16.63
CA GLY A 60 -16.09 16.99 16.19
C GLY A 60 -16.01 15.66 15.46
N ALA A 61 -16.66 14.60 15.98
CA ALA A 61 -16.73 13.29 15.34
C ALA A 61 -17.50 13.34 14.00
N LEU A 62 -18.60 14.09 13.92
CA LEU A 62 -19.39 14.28 12.71
C LEU A 62 -18.62 14.98 11.59
N LEU A 63 -17.63 15.82 11.91
CA LEU A 63 -16.75 16.44 10.92
C LEU A 63 -15.51 15.58 10.63
N PHE A 64 -14.98 14.93 11.65
CA PHE A 64 -13.79 14.09 11.55
C PHE A 64 -14.00 12.87 10.65
N ILE A 65 -15.09 12.12 10.84
CA ILE A 65 -15.34 10.88 10.09
C ILE A 65 -15.48 11.13 8.58
N PRO A 66 -16.29 12.09 8.11
CA PRO A 66 -16.34 12.45 6.69
C PRO A 66 -15.02 13.02 6.18
N GLY A 67 -14.30 13.80 7.00
CA GLY A 67 -12.98 14.32 6.64
C GLY A 67 -11.97 13.21 6.36
N VAL A 68 -11.90 12.20 7.23
CA VAL A 68 -11.09 10.99 7.01
C VAL A 68 -11.53 10.28 5.74
N TYR A 69 -12.84 10.09 5.54
CA TYR A 69 -13.37 9.39 4.37
C TYR A 69 -13.04 10.09 3.05
N LEU A 70 -13.22 11.41 2.97
CA LEU A 70 -12.92 12.21 1.77
C LEU A 70 -11.42 12.26 1.49
N SER A 71 -10.61 12.44 2.53
CA SER A 71 -9.14 12.42 2.41
C SER A 71 -8.56 11.00 2.32
N SER A 72 -9.38 9.95 2.22
CA SER A 72 -8.87 8.59 2.07
C SER A 72 -8.35 8.36 0.66
N LEU A 73 -7.22 7.66 0.55
CA LEU A 73 -6.65 7.29 -0.74
C LEU A 73 -7.60 6.34 -1.47
N VAL A 74 -7.97 6.71 -2.69
CA VAL A 74 -8.71 5.87 -3.63
C VAL A 74 -7.73 5.43 -4.71
N THR A 75 -7.39 4.14 -4.73
CA THR A 75 -6.58 3.55 -5.80
C THR A 75 -7.48 2.72 -6.71
N THR A 76 -7.24 2.82 -8.01
CA THR A 76 -7.81 1.93 -9.01
C THR A 76 -6.72 0.97 -9.43
N ASP A 77 -6.86 -0.29 -9.05
CA ASP A 77 -5.91 -1.34 -9.41
C ASP A 77 -6.60 -2.31 -10.38
N LEU A 78 -5.87 -2.82 -11.37
CA LEU A 78 -6.41 -3.91 -12.19
C LEU A 78 -6.19 -5.22 -11.45
N SER A 79 -7.25 -5.99 -11.29
CA SER A 79 -7.18 -7.31 -10.66
C SER A 79 -7.77 -8.38 -11.58
N CYS A 80 -7.15 -9.56 -11.59
CA CYS A 80 -7.72 -10.72 -12.26
C CYS A 80 -8.60 -11.49 -11.27
N ASN A 81 -9.87 -11.71 -11.61
CA ASN A 81 -10.79 -12.49 -10.78
C ASN A 81 -10.43 -13.99 -10.72
N THR A 82 -9.72 -14.49 -11.72
CA THR A 82 -9.35 -15.91 -11.83
C THR A 82 -8.08 -16.23 -11.05
N CYS A 83 -6.96 -15.57 -11.36
CA CYS A 83 -5.68 -15.85 -10.72
C CYS A 83 -5.39 -14.99 -9.49
N THR A 84 -6.25 -14.01 -9.18
CA THR A 84 -6.08 -13.04 -8.07
C THR A 84 -4.83 -12.16 -8.17
N GLY A 85 -4.19 -12.13 -9.33
CA GLY A 85 -3.07 -11.24 -9.61
C GLY A 85 -3.50 -9.79 -9.78
N VAL A 86 -2.59 -8.86 -9.50
CA VAL A 86 -2.84 -7.42 -9.45
C VAL A 86 -1.80 -6.69 -10.27
N ILE A 87 -2.23 -5.78 -11.15
CA ILE A 87 -1.37 -4.81 -11.83
C ILE A 87 -1.51 -3.46 -11.13
N LEU A 88 -0.37 -2.89 -10.76
CA LEU A 88 -0.26 -1.50 -10.32
C LEU A 88 0.26 -0.65 -11.48
N GLU A 89 -0.51 0.38 -11.84
CA GLU A 89 -0.10 1.46 -12.74
C GLU A 89 0.80 2.47 -12.02
N SER A 90 1.63 3.21 -12.76
CA SER A 90 2.55 4.26 -12.26
C SER A 90 2.01 5.09 -11.09
N LYS A 91 0.78 5.63 -11.20
CA LYS A 91 0.15 6.43 -10.15
C LYS A 91 -0.14 5.64 -8.87
N SER A 92 -0.60 4.40 -9.02
CA SER A 92 -0.89 3.51 -7.89
C SER A 92 0.39 3.01 -7.22
N ILE A 93 1.49 2.83 -7.98
CA ILE A 93 2.81 2.50 -7.45
C ILE A 93 3.27 3.61 -6.51
N ASP A 94 3.30 4.86 -6.98
CA ASP A 94 3.76 6.00 -6.18
C ASP A 94 2.89 6.25 -4.95
N GLN A 95 1.62 5.86 -4.97
CA GLN A 95 0.70 6.03 -3.87
C GLN A 95 0.75 4.90 -2.85
N LYS A 96 0.86 3.64 -3.31
CA LYS A 96 0.86 2.46 -2.44
C LYS A 96 2.24 2.09 -1.91
N LEU A 97 3.28 2.46 -2.65
CA LEU A 97 4.68 2.23 -2.29
C LEU A 97 5.35 3.54 -1.86
N LYS A 98 4.55 4.57 -1.60
CA LYS A 98 5.03 5.74 -0.86
C LYS A 98 5.48 5.26 0.52
N GLY A 99 6.64 5.72 0.96
CA GLY A 99 7.05 5.55 2.34
C GLY A 99 6.02 6.13 3.33
N ASP A 100 6.22 5.85 4.61
CA ASP A 100 5.34 6.26 5.71
C ASP A 100 4.89 7.72 5.56
N PHE A 101 3.67 8.05 6.00
CA PHE A 101 2.94 9.30 5.73
C PHE A 101 3.74 10.60 6.01
N LEU A 102 4.77 10.51 6.86
CA LEU A 102 5.69 11.59 7.21
C LEU A 102 6.92 11.75 6.30
N GLY A 103 7.08 10.91 5.26
CA GLY A 103 8.23 10.92 4.37
C GLY A 103 9.54 10.47 5.03
N LEU A 104 9.44 9.76 6.17
CA LEU A 104 10.60 9.35 6.98
C LEU A 104 11.20 8.01 6.54
N SER A 105 10.44 7.16 5.83
CA SER A 105 10.96 5.92 5.26
C SER A 105 11.31 6.12 3.78
N GLU A 106 12.33 5.43 3.30
CA GLU A 106 12.75 5.48 1.89
C GLU A 106 11.59 5.16 0.92
N ASN A 107 11.61 5.81 -0.25
CA ASN A 107 10.63 5.61 -1.30
C ASN A 107 10.80 4.21 -1.91
N LYS A 108 9.99 3.24 -1.46
CA LYS A 108 9.99 1.87 -2.00
C LYS A 108 9.79 1.83 -3.51
N ALA A 109 8.97 2.73 -4.04
CA ALA A 109 8.75 2.87 -5.49
C ALA A 109 10.06 3.15 -6.26
N GLU A 110 10.92 4.02 -5.73
CA GLU A 110 12.19 4.40 -6.35
C GLU A 110 13.20 3.25 -6.33
N TYR A 111 13.27 2.53 -5.20
CA TYR A 111 14.07 1.31 -5.10
C TYR A 111 13.62 0.27 -6.15
N ILE A 112 12.32 0.02 -6.26
CA ILE A 112 11.77 -0.95 -7.22
C ILE A 112 12.06 -0.55 -8.66
N ARG A 113 11.88 0.73 -9.02
CA ARG A 113 12.21 1.24 -10.36
C ARG A 113 13.70 1.09 -10.68
N THR A 114 14.56 1.35 -9.71
CA THR A 114 16.02 1.19 -9.85
C THR A 114 16.40 -0.27 -10.00
N ALA A 115 15.87 -1.15 -9.15
CA ALA A 115 16.08 -2.60 -9.21
C ALA A 115 15.55 -3.21 -10.50
N LEU A 116 14.40 -2.74 -10.99
CA LEU A 116 13.89 -3.14 -12.30
C LEU A 116 14.88 -2.75 -13.38
N SER A 117 15.28 -1.47 -13.42
CA SER A 117 16.20 -0.93 -14.43
C SER A 117 17.54 -1.68 -14.47
N SER A 118 18.07 -2.07 -13.32
CA SER A 118 19.32 -2.82 -13.19
C SER A 118 19.17 -4.34 -13.40
N SER A 119 17.95 -4.89 -13.28
CA SER A 119 17.71 -6.31 -13.49
C SER A 119 17.91 -6.70 -14.95
N THR A 120 18.66 -7.78 -15.15
CA THR A 120 18.89 -8.44 -16.44
C THR A 120 18.04 -9.70 -16.62
N GLU A 121 17.25 -10.08 -15.60
CA GLU A 121 16.35 -11.22 -15.67
C GLU A 121 15.01 -10.80 -16.30
N ASP A 122 14.77 -11.28 -17.53
CA ASP A 122 13.46 -11.17 -18.15
C ASP A 122 12.51 -12.19 -17.52
N SER A 123 11.29 -11.75 -17.22
CA SER A 123 10.21 -12.62 -16.75
C SER A 123 9.60 -13.42 -17.90
N GLU A 124 8.77 -14.40 -17.53
CA GLU A 124 7.99 -15.20 -18.49
C GLU A 124 6.77 -14.43 -19.04
N HIS A 125 6.52 -13.21 -18.55
CA HIS A 125 5.30 -12.46 -18.79
C HIS A 125 5.56 -11.21 -19.63
N ASP A 126 4.73 -11.01 -20.66
CA ASP A 126 4.76 -9.81 -21.48
C ASP A 126 3.94 -8.68 -20.84
N CYS A 127 4.40 -7.46 -21.05
CA CYS A 127 3.70 -6.25 -20.64
C CYS A 127 2.39 -6.09 -21.45
N PRO A 128 1.24 -5.94 -20.81
CA PRO A 128 -0.03 -5.82 -21.53
C PRO A 128 -0.15 -4.50 -22.33
N ASP A 129 0.63 -3.48 -21.98
CA ASP A 129 0.57 -2.17 -22.64
C ASP A 129 1.52 -2.06 -23.84
N CYS A 130 2.77 -2.52 -23.71
CA CYS A 130 3.78 -2.39 -24.77
C CYS A 130 4.18 -3.72 -25.44
N GLY A 131 3.69 -4.87 -24.94
CA GLY A 131 3.99 -6.20 -25.47
C GLY A 131 5.44 -6.66 -25.29
N LYS A 132 6.28 -5.90 -24.59
CA LYS A 132 7.66 -6.30 -24.27
C LYS A 132 7.69 -7.17 -23.02
N LYS A 133 8.67 -8.07 -22.93
CA LYS A 133 8.91 -8.86 -21.72
C LYS A 133 9.11 -7.95 -20.50
N MET A 134 8.42 -8.27 -19.42
CA MET A 134 8.66 -7.63 -18.13
C MET A 134 9.98 -8.13 -17.55
N SER A 135 10.59 -7.37 -16.65
CA SER A 135 11.74 -7.81 -15.87
C SER A 135 11.27 -8.39 -14.55
N HIS A 136 11.88 -9.49 -14.14
CA HIS A 136 11.62 -10.14 -12.85
C HIS A 136 12.58 -9.57 -11.80
N ILE A 137 12.06 -9.22 -10.62
CA ILE A 137 12.88 -8.84 -9.47
C ILE A 137 12.42 -9.51 -8.19
N LEU A 138 13.38 -9.68 -7.28
CA LEU A 138 13.16 -10.16 -5.92
C LEU A 138 13.43 -9.00 -4.96
N VAL A 139 12.37 -8.50 -4.32
CA VAL A 139 12.49 -7.43 -3.33
C VAL A 139 12.63 -8.06 -1.95
N PRO A 140 13.79 -7.95 -1.27
CA PRO A 140 13.95 -8.42 0.09
C PRO A 140 13.19 -7.50 1.06
N ILE A 141 12.46 -8.10 1.99
CA ILE A 141 11.67 -7.40 3.01
C ILE A 141 12.15 -7.80 4.40
N GLU A 142 12.43 -6.80 5.21
CA GLU A 142 12.48 -6.90 6.65
C GLU A 142 11.09 -6.56 7.22
N ARG A 143 10.51 -7.51 7.97
CA ARG A 143 9.36 -7.20 8.80
C ARG A 143 9.87 -6.76 10.16
N GLU A 144 9.54 -5.56 10.58
CA GLU A 144 9.51 -5.29 12.02
C GLU A 144 8.49 -6.26 12.64
N ARG A 145 8.98 -7.22 13.44
CA ARG A 145 8.09 -7.95 14.34
C ARG A 145 7.53 -6.91 15.29
N GLY A 146 6.27 -6.53 15.11
CA GLY A 146 5.57 -5.71 16.08
C GLY A 146 5.77 -6.31 17.46
N ALA A 147 6.39 -5.54 18.35
CA ALA A 147 6.47 -5.84 19.77
C ALA A 147 5.05 -5.76 20.35
N TYR A 148 4.27 -6.81 20.16
CA TYR A 148 3.24 -7.19 21.10
C TYR A 148 3.80 -8.38 21.87
N GLU A 149 4.81 -8.09 22.71
CA GLU A 149 5.20 -9.00 23.76
C GLU A 149 4.09 -8.96 24.81
N ASP A 150 3.19 -9.93 24.72
CA ASP A 150 2.37 -10.34 25.84
C ASP A 150 3.33 -10.84 26.95
N PRO A 151 3.42 -10.18 28.12
CA PRO A 151 4.45 -10.47 29.14
C PRO A 151 4.31 -11.85 29.83
N LEU A 152 3.43 -12.73 29.36
CA LEU A 152 2.98 -13.92 30.10
C LEU A 152 3.36 -15.27 29.48
N LEU A 153 4.28 -15.33 28.51
CA LEU A 153 4.79 -16.61 27.99
C LEU A 153 6.29 -16.78 28.23
N PRO A 154 6.72 -17.78 29.02
CA PRO A 154 8.13 -18.01 29.31
C PRO A 154 8.84 -18.74 28.16
N ASP A 155 10.05 -18.28 27.87
CA ASP A 155 11.20 -19.01 27.35
C ASP A 155 10.92 -20.21 26.44
N VAL A 156 10.68 -19.93 25.15
CA VAL A 156 11.13 -20.84 24.09
C VAL A 156 12.07 -20.06 23.21
N ILE A 157 13.36 -20.39 23.33
CA ILE A 157 14.42 -20.00 22.41
C ILE A 157 14.05 -20.58 21.04
N ALA A 158 13.18 -19.89 20.31
CA ALA A 158 12.83 -20.20 18.94
C ALA A 158 13.88 -19.55 18.04
N ASP A 159 14.93 -20.33 17.80
CA ASP A 159 15.71 -20.39 16.56
C ASP A 159 15.67 -19.10 15.73
N TRP A 160 16.62 -18.20 16.01
CA TRP A 160 16.82 -16.93 15.32
C TRP A 160 17.38 -17.15 13.91
N THR A 161 16.67 -17.91 13.07
CA THR A 161 16.85 -17.84 11.63
C THR A 161 16.04 -16.66 11.10
N THR A 162 16.76 -15.59 10.78
CA THR A 162 16.38 -14.48 9.92
C THR A 162 15.84 -15.02 8.62
N LYS A 163 14.54 -15.36 8.57
CA LYS A 163 13.89 -15.72 7.32
C LYS A 163 13.67 -14.41 6.57
N SER A 164 14.64 -14.03 5.75
CA SER A 164 14.52 -12.93 4.80
C SER A 164 13.35 -13.24 3.87
N ASP A 165 12.20 -12.63 4.16
CA ASP A 165 11.03 -12.76 3.32
C ASP A 165 11.27 -11.90 2.08
N SER A 166 11.24 -12.51 0.89
CA SER A 166 11.35 -11.78 -0.37
C SER A 166 10.03 -11.80 -1.13
N VAL A 167 9.65 -10.68 -1.73
CA VAL A 167 8.49 -10.58 -2.62
C VAL A 167 8.98 -10.59 -4.06
N LYS A 168 8.55 -11.60 -4.80
CA LYS A 168 8.76 -11.63 -6.26
C LYS A 168 7.69 -10.80 -6.96
N LEU A 169 8.13 -9.90 -7.81
CA LEU A 169 7.27 -9.07 -8.65
C LEU A 169 7.89 -8.96 -10.05
N ASP A 170 7.03 -8.79 -11.04
CA ASP A 170 7.42 -8.52 -12.42
C ASP A 170 7.11 -7.06 -12.74
N GLY A 171 7.97 -6.38 -13.48
CA GLY A 171 7.76 -4.98 -13.82
C GLY A 171 8.20 -4.62 -15.22
N CYS A 172 7.45 -3.74 -15.89
CA CYS A 172 7.84 -3.19 -17.18
C CYS A 172 8.61 -1.88 -16.99
N LYS A 173 9.86 -1.85 -17.46
CA LYS A 173 10.75 -0.66 -17.41
C LYS A 173 10.20 0.54 -18.18
N GLU A 174 9.45 0.29 -19.25
CA GLU A 174 9.00 1.34 -20.17
C GLU A 174 7.62 1.91 -19.82
N CYS A 175 6.72 1.06 -19.33
CA CYS A 175 5.36 1.45 -18.99
C CYS A 175 5.18 1.78 -17.50
N ASP A 176 6.19 1.56 -16.66
CA ASP A 176 6.13 1.73 -15.20
C ASP A 176 4.90 0.99 -14.63
N LEU A 177 4.77 -0.26 -15.04
CA LEU A 177 3.72 -1.20 -14.61
C LEU A 177 4.35 -2.28 -13.75
N LEU A 178 3.73 -2.58 -12.61
CA LEU A 178 4.12 -3.71 -11.76
C LEU A 178 3.03 -4.77 -11.75
N TRP A 179 3.43 -6.01 -12.00
CA TRP A 179 2.59 -7.17 -11.90
C TRP A 179 2.93 -7.99 -10.65
N PHE A 180 1.88 -8.29 -9.89
CA PHE A 180 1.93 -9.20 -8.75
C PHE A 180 1.11 -10.44 -9.07
N LYS A 181 1.76 -11.61 -8.99
CA LYS A 181 1.10 -12.92 -9.17
C LYS A 181 -0.11 -13.12 -8.25
N ASN A 182 -0.13 -12.48 -7.08
CA ASN A 182 -1.30 -12.46 -6.21
C ASN A 182 -1.41 -11.15 -5.41
N ALA A 183 -2.64 -10.80 -5.02
CA ALA A 183 -2.90 -9.62 -4.20
C ALA A 183 -2.21 -9.65 -2.82
N LYS A 184 -1.95 -10.84 -2.26
CA LYS A 184 -1.27 -10.96 -0.95
C LYS A 184 0.16 -10.40 -0.99
N ARG A 185 0.89 -10.62 -2.09
CA ARG A 185 2.26 -10.10 -2.27
C ARG A 185 2.29 -8.59 -2.42
N GLU A 186 1.34 -8.04 -3.17
CA GLU A 186 1.14 -6.59 -3.27
C GLU A 186 0.90 -5.99 -1.87
N GLN A 187 -0.04 -6.55 -1.10
CA GLN A 187 -0.32 -6.10 0.27
C GLN A 187 0.86 -6.25 1.23
N MET A 188 1.73 -7.25 1.04
CA MET A 188 2.93 -7.40 1.86
C MET A 188 3.92 -6.25 1.60
N LEU A 189 4.06 -5.82 0.35
CA LEU A 189 4.99 -4.77 -0.04
C LEU A 189 4.45 -3.36 0.28
N SER A 190 3.14 -3.17 0.14
CA SER A 190 2.44 -1.91 0.39
C SER A 190 2.21 -1.57 1.87
N LYS A 191 2.61 -2.44 2.81
CA LYS A 191 2.48 -2.17 4.25
C LYS A 191 3.53 -1.18 4.72
N ASP A 192 3.13 -0.22 5.55
CA ASP A 192 4.05 0.77 6.12
C ASP A 192 5.15 0.10 6.99
N THR A 193 4.81 -0.97 7.70
CA THR A 193 5.73 -1.74 8.58
C THR A 193 6.74 -2.61 7.81
N THR A 194 6.62 -2.68 6.48
CA THR A 194 7.53 -3.45 5.63
C THR A 194 8.70 -2.54 5.27
N ILE A 195 9.92 -2.92 5.64
CA ILE A 195 11.14 -2.21 5.25
C ILE A 195 11.81 -3.03 4.14
N ILE A 196 12.29 -2.37 3.09
CA ILE A 196 13.10 -3.06 2.08
C ILE A 196 14.50 -3.21 2.66
N ALA A 197 14.99 -4.44 2.75
CA ALA A 197 16.32 -4.70 3.27
C ALA A 197 17.35 -4.32 2.19
N ILE A 198 17.95 -3.12 2.30
CA ILE A 198 19.03 -2.71 1.42
C ILE A 198 20.34 -3.26 1.98
N THR A 199 20.73 -4.44 1.50
CA THR A 199 22.11 -4.97 1.64
C THR A 199 23.01 -4.46 0.53
#